data_AF-A0A931WWE8-F1
#
_entry.id   AF-A0A931WWE8-F1
#
_cell.length_a   1.000
_cell.length_b   1.000
_cell.length_c   1.000
_cell.angle_alpha   90.00
_cell.angle_beta   90.00
_cell.angle_gamma   90.00
#
_symmetry.space_group_name_H-M   'P 1'
#
loop_
_entity.id
_entity.type
_entity.pdbx_description
1 polymer ?
#
loop_
_entity_poly.entity_id
_entity_poly.type
_entity_poly.pdbx_seq_one_letter_code
_entity_poly.pdbx_strand_id
1 'polypeptide(L)'
;MRSVPVTVIGERVINGFNPRLINDALGLGLKIQERSPEVTVPLLGRVLAAVERAVRQMPDDKLDWTAPDRNRPMREFTYHIFTVTMNSIRGLSSGQYARMDDAPGLSFTSFKAIADYGHQMVEEYKRWAAQENPRVLARMGPRGSDDRSASERLDVTTGHGVQHLRQLYFVLRQFGVEPKDPIQDSEFPPEYVLTILW
;
A
#
# COMPACT_ATOMS: atom_id res chain seq x y z
N MET A 1 9.43 4.11 20.05
CA MET A 1 7.95 4.05 20.05
C MET A 1 7.49 4.33 18.62
N ARG A 2 6.87 3.38 17.92
CA ARG A 2 6.30 3.64 16.58
C ARG A 2 4.86 4.09 16.78
N SER A 3 4.57 5.36 16.49
CA SER A 3 3.22 5.91 16.48
C SER A 3 2.52 5.49 15.19
N VAL A 4 1.36 4.85 15.30
CA VAL A 4 0.42 4.74 14.18
C VAL A 4 -0.53 5.94 14.26
N PRO A 5 -0.97 6.52 13.14
CA PRO A 5 -2.04 7.51 13.17
C PRO A 5 -3.26 6.89 13.83
N VAL A 6 -3.81 7.57 14.83
CA VAL A 6 -5.04 7.17 15.51
C VAL A 6 -6.04 8.32 15.45
N THR A 7 -7.29 7.99 15.17
CA THR A 7 -8.41 8.92 15.36
C THR A 7 -9.10 8.55 16.66
N VAL A 8 -9.20 9.51 17.58
CA VAL A 8 -9.88 9.33 18.87
C VAL A 8 -11.13 10.20 18.90
N ILE A 9 -12.29 9.58 19.08
CA ILE A 9 -13.59 10.25 19.16
C ILE A 9 -14.29 9.76 20.42
N GLY A 10 -14.29 10.58 21.47
CA GLY A 10 -14.72 10.17 22.81
C GLY A 10 -13.87 9.00 23.31
N GLU A 11 -14.51 7.87 23.65
CA GLU A 11 -13.84 6.64 24.09
C GLU A 11 -13.43 5.72 22.91
N ARG A 12 -13.82 6.06 21.67
CA ARG A 12 -13.50 5.23 20.49
C ARG A 12 -12.10 5.55 19.98
N VAL A 13 -11.27 4.52 19.86
CA VAL A 13 -9.95 4.60 19.23
C VAL A 13 -9.98 3.86 17.90
N ILE A 14 -9.71 4.57 16.81
CA ILE A 14 -9.67 4.04 15.44
C ILE A 14 -8.23 4.10 14.95
N ASN A 15 -7.66 2.93 14.62
CA ASN A 15 -6.29 2.83 14.13
C ASN A 15 -6.22 3.04 12.62
N GLY A 16 -5.37 3.96 12.17
CA GLY A 16 -5.18 4.31 10.78
C GLY A 16 -6.43 4.92 10.14
N PHE A 17 -6.49 4.89 8.81
CA PHE A 17 -7.63 5.38 8.05
C PHE A 17 -8.68 4.28 7.84
N ASN A 18 -9.78 4.30 8.60
CA ASN A 18 -10.93 3.42 8.41
C ASN A 18 -12.18 4.28 8.15
N PRO A 19 -12.56 4.53 6.87
CA PRO A 19 -13.65 5.43 6.53
C PRO A 19 -14.98 5.07 7.18
N ARG A 20 -15.31 3.78 7.29
CA ARG A 20 -16.55 3.31 7.89
C ARG A 20 -16.58 3.61 9.39
N LEU A 21 -15.55 3.23 10.13
CA LEU A 21 -15.50 3.51 11.57
C LEU A 21 -15.43 5.02 11.86
N ILE A 22 -14.77 5.81 11.02
CA ILE A 22 -14.73 7.28 11.14
C ILE A 22 -16.12 7.86 10.87
N ASN A 23 -16.80 7.43 9.80
CA ASN A 23 -18.17 7.84 9.47
C ASN A 23 -19.14 7.53 10.61
N ASP A 24 -19.05 6.33 11.18
CA ASP A 24 -19.90 5.87 12.28
C ASP A 24 -19.60 6.61 13.60
N ALA A 25 -18.32 6.92 13.87
CA ALA A 25 -17.92 7.63 15.08
C ALA A 25 -18.26 9.13 15.03
N LEU A 26 -18.20 9.74 13.85
CA LEU A 26 -18.59 11.14 13.65
C LEU A 26 -20.08 11.32 13.37
N GLY A 27 -20.84 10.24 13.18
CA GLY A 27 -22.28 10.30 12.90
C GLY A 27 -22.62 10.97 11.57
N LEU A 28 -21.74 10.85 10.56
CA LEU A 28 -21.89 11.58 9.30
C LEU A 28 -22.97 11.00 8.38
N GLY A 29 -23.39 9.75 8.61
CA GLY A 29 -24.44 9.10 7.81
C GLY A 29 -24.08 8.93 6.33
N LEU A 30 -22.79 8.97 5.99
CA LEU A 30 -22.33 8.81 4.62
C LEU A 30 -22.39 7.34 4.20
N LYS A 31 -22.78 7.12 2.95
CA LYS A 31 -22.61 5.83 2.30
C LYS A 31 -21.16 5.73 1.82
N ILE A 32 -20.33 5.04 2.61
CA ILE A 32 -18.99 4.66 2.16
C ILE A 32 -19.16 3.58 1.08
N GLN A 33 -18.58 3.82 -0.09
CA GLN A 33 -18.59 2.88 -1.19
C GLN A 33 -17.16 2.47 -1.50
N GLU A 34 -16.83 1.24 -1.13
CA GLU A 34 -15.57 0.62 -1.46
C GLU A 34 -15.54 0.14 -2.92
N ARG A 35 -14.35 0.13 -3.51
CA ARG A 35 -14.17 -0.45 -4.84
C ARG A 35 -14.23 -1.97 -4.80
N SER A 36 -14.86 -2.52 -5.83
CA SER A 36 -14.98 -3.96 -6.01
C SER A 36 -13.61 -4.63 -6.19
N PRO A 37 -13.39 -5.85 -5.66
CA PRO A 37 -12.21 -6.67 -5.91
C PRO A 37 -11.89 -6.85 -7.41
N GLU A 38 -12.90 -6.85 -8.28
CA GLU A 38 -12.76 -6.90 -9.74
C GLU A 38 -11.95 -5.72 -10.29
N VAL A 39 -11.95 -4.58 -9.60
CA VAL A 39 -11.18 -3.39 -9.97
C VAL A 39 -9.85 -3.33 -9.20
N THR A 40 -9.90 -3.56 -7.89
CA THR A 40 -8.74 -3.36 -7.01
C THR A 40 -7.66 -4.42 -7.21
N VAL A 41 -8.03 -5.69 -7.41
CA VAL A 41 -7.06 -6.79 -7.61
C VAL A 41 -6.20 -6.59 -8.86
N PRO A 42 -6.74 -6.39 -10.07
CA PRO A 42 -5.88 -6.17 -11.24
C PRO A 42 -5.09 -4.87 -11.16
N LEU A 43 -5.66 -3.80 -10.59
CA LEU A 43 -4.97 -2.53 -10.45
C LEU A 43 -3.78 -2.63 -9.49
N LEU A 44 -3.95 -3.26 -8.32
CA LEU A 44 -2.86 -3.46 -7.37
C LEU A 44 -1.72 -4.27 -7.98
N GLY A 45 -2.01 -5.30 -8.80
CA GLY A 45 -0.99 -6.04 -9.52
C GLY A 45 -0.17 -5.16 -10.48
N ARG A 46 -0.84 -4.27 -11.24
CA ARG A 46 -0.17 -3.29 -12.12
C ARG A 46 0.70 -2.32 -11.32
N VAL A 47 0.19 -1.83 -10.19
CA VAL A 47 0.89 -0.91 -9.29
C VAL A 47 2.14 -1.56 -8.72
N LEU A 48 2.06 -2.78 -8.17
CA LEU A 48 3.22 -3.50 -7.63
C LEU A 48 4.31 -3.72 -8.68
N ALA A 49 3.93 -4.10 -9.91
CA ALA A 49 4.89 -4.25 -11.01
C ALA A 49 5.56 -2.92 -11.37
N ALA A 50 4.82 -1.80 -11.30
CA ALA A 50 5.36 -0.47 -11.52
C ALA A 50 6.29 -0.02 -10.38
N VAL A 51 5.95 -0.35 -9.13
CA VAL A 51 6.82 -0.14 -7.96
C VAL A 51 8.12 -0.91 -8.14
N GLU A 52 8.08 -2.20 -8.49
CA GLU A 52 9.29 -3.00 -8.74
C GLU A 52 10.22 -2.35 -9.77
N ARG A 53 9.65 -1.93 -10.92
CA ARG A 53 10.40 -1.22 -11.97
C ARG A 53 10.99 0.09 -11.47
N ALA A 54 10.25 0.87 -10.69
CA ALA A 54 10.69 2.15 -10.15
C ALA A 54 11.81 1.97 -9.11
N VAL A 55 11.66 1.02 -8.18
CA VAL A 55 12.69 0.69 -7.19
C VAL A 55 13.98 0.28 -7.88
N ARG A 56 13.91 -0.50 -8.96
CA ARG A 56 15.11 -0.93 -9.71
C ARG A 56 15.90 0.22 -10.35
N GLN A 57 15.30 1.40 -10.50
CA GLN A 57 15.94 2.60 -11.06
C GLN A 57 16.56 3.50 -10.00
N MET A 58 16.32 3.23 -8.72
CA MET A 58 16.82 4.05 -7.62
C MET A 58 18.34 3.90 -7.50
N PRO A 59 19.08 5.01 -7.33
CA PRO A 59 20.53 4.98 -7.20
C PRO A 59 20.96 4.59 -5.78
N ASP A 60 21.85 3.60 -5.65
CA ASP A 60 22.22 2.98 -4.36
C ASP A 60 22.83 3.95 -3.35
N ASP A 61 23.43 5.07 -3.79
CA ASP A 61 23.92 6.13 -2.90
C ASP A 61 22.79 6.87 -2.15
N LYS A 62 21.53 6.61 -2.50
CA LYS A 62 20.33 7.18 -1.85
C LYS A 62 19.59 6.21 -0.92
N LEU A 63 20.15 5.03 -0.62
CA LEU A 63 19.51 4.06 0.29
C LEU A 63 19.09 4.68 1.63
N ASP A 64 19.95 5.54 2.17
CA ASP A 64 19.77 6.22 3.45
C ASP A 64 19.24 7.64 3.35
N TRP A 65 18.89 8.09 2.15
CA TRP A 65 18.18 9.34 2.00
C TRP A 65 16.82 9.25 2.71
N THR A 66 16.43 10.35 3.35
CA THR A 66 15.14 10.50 4.05
C THR A 66 14.45 11.77 3.56
N ALA A 67 13.12 11.75 3.52
CA ALA A 67 12.36 12.95 3.20
C ALA A 67 12.44 13.96 4.37
N PRO A 68 12.38 15.29 4.11
CA PRO A 68 12.56 16.31 5.14
C PRO A 68 11.60 16.19 6.33
N ASP A 69 10.38 15.73 6.09
CA ASP A 69 9.29 15.61 7.05
C ASP A 69 9.14 14.20 7.64
N ARG A 70 9.94 13.24 7.14
CA ARG A 70 9.86 11.84 7.57
C ARG A 70 11.23 11.18 7.61
N ASN A 71 11.71 10.92 8.83
CA ASN A 71 12.94 10.17 9.09
C ASN A 71 12.77 8.65 8.83
N ARG A 72 12.50 8.29 7.57
CA ARG A 72 12.42 6.90 7.07
C ARG A 72 13.37 6.76 5.87
N PRO A 73 14.42 5.92 5.98
CA PRO A 73 15.33 5.65 4.86
C PRO A 73 14.59 5.11 3.64
N MET A 74 15.05 5.45 2.43
CA MET A 74 14.46 4.94 1.18
C MET A 74 14.44 3.42 1.10
N ARG A 75 15.42 2.74 1.71
CA ARG A 75 15.42 1.26 1.80
C ARG A 75 14.26 0.70 2.63
N GLU A 76 13.94 1.36 3.75
CA GLU A 76 12.76 1.00 4.55
C GLU A 76 11.47 1.35 3.80
N PHE A 77 11.42 2.53 3.17
CA PHE A 77 10.26 2.98 2.40
C PHE A 77 9.92 2.06 1.22
N THR A 78 10.90 1.71 0.39
CA THR A 78 10.66 0.86 -0.79
C THR A 78 10.32 -0.57 -0.40
N TYR A 79 10.90 -1.10 0.67
CA TYR A 79 10.51 -2.37 1.28
C TYR A 79 9.05 -2.36 1.75
N HIS A 80 8.65 -1.30 2.47
CA HIS A 80 7.32 -1.15 3.06
C HIS A 80 6.18 -1.34 2.05
N ILE A 81 6.33 -0.82 0.83
CA ILE A 81 5.28 -0.86 -0.21
C ILE A 81 4.87 -2.32 -0.51
N PHE A 82 5.85 -3.23 -0.60
CA PHE A 82 5.59 -4.64 -0.81
C PHE A 82 5.05 -5.32 0.45
N THR A 83 5.63 -5.05 1.61
CA THR A 83 5.27 -5.72 2.87
C THR A 83 3.84 -5.41 3.30
N VAL A 84 3.36 -4.17 3.14
CA VAL A 84 1.95 -3.81 3.40
C VAL A 84 1.03 -4.67 2.55
N THR A 85 1.32 -4.77 1.26
CA THR A 85 0.49 -5.51 0.32
C THR A 85 0.45 -7.00 0.65
N MET A 86 1.61 -7.58 0.98
CA MET A 86 1.72 -9.00 1.32
C MET A 86 1.02 -9.33 2.64
N ASN A 87 1.11 -8.46 3.64
CA ASN A 87 0.35 -8.62 4.86
C ASN A 87 -1.16 -8.60 4.59
N SER A 88 -1.63 -7.67 3.75
CA SER A 88 -3.04 -7.61 3.35
C SER A 88 -3.50 -8.90 2.68
N ILE A 89 -2.82 -9.39 1.64
CA ILE A 89 -3.29 -10.58 0.90
C ILE A 89 -3.16 -11.87 1.73
N ARG A 90 -2.07 -12.04 2.50
CA ARG A 90 -1.90 -13.21 3.37
C ARG A 90 -2.95 -13.23 4.48
N GLY A 91 -3.32 -12.06 5.00
CA GLY A 91 -4.40 -11.93 5.97
C GLY A 91 -5.79 -12.19 5.39
N LEU A 92 -6.03 -11.85 4.11
CA LEU A 92 -7.26 -12.24 3.42
C LEU A 92 -7.36 -13.76 3.26
N SER A 93 -6.27 -14.44 2.90
CA SER A 93 -6.27 -15.89 2.73
C SER A 93 -6.33 -16.65 4.05
N SER A 94 -5.66 -16.18 5.11
CA SER A 94 -5.53 -16.91 6.39
C SER A 94 -6.49 -16.43 7.49
N GLY A 95 -7.07 -15.24 7.36
CA GLY A 95 -7.78 -14.55 8.43
C GLY A 95 -6.87 -13.95 9.52
N GLN A 96 -5.54 -14.11 9.41
CA GLN A 96 -4.56 -13.62 10.39
C GLN A 96 -3.72 -12.50 9.79
N TYR A 97 -3.76 -11.33 10.43
CA TYR A 97 -3.01 -10.16 9.99
C TYR A 97 -1.79 -9.97 10.89
N ALA A 98 -0.60 -10.09 10.30
CA ALA A 98 0.64 -9.92 11.04
C ALA A 98 0.80 -8.45 11.45
N ARG A 99 1.49 -8.22 12.57
CA ARG A 99 1.92 -6.87 12.91
C ARG A 99 2.95 -6.41 11.87
N MET A 100 2.74 -5.22 11.30
CA MET A 100 3.70 -4.67 10.34
C MET A 100 5.01 -4.28 11.02
N ASP A 101 6.11 -4.68 10.40
CA ASP A 101 7.46 -4.26 10.76
C ASP A 101 8.26 -3.96 9.49
N ASP A 102 8.67 -2.70 9.34
CA ASP A 102 9.48 -2.26 8.20
C ASP A 102 10.99 -2.36 8.49
N ALA A 103 11.39 -2.66 9.74
CA ALA A 103 12.80 -2.75 10.13
C ALA A 103 13.63 -3.74 9.28
N PRO A 104 13.09 -4.87 8.78
CA PRO A 104 13.83 -5.72 7.85
C PRO A 104 14.28 -4.98 6.57
N GLY A 105 13.61 -3.89 6.17
CA GLY A 105 14.05 -3.04 5.06
C GLY A 105 15.45 -2.44 5.25
N LEU A 106 15.91 -2.28 6.51
CA LEU A 106 17.22 -1.72 6.82
C LEU A 106 18.38 -2.67 6.46
N SER A 107 18.13 -3.99 6.33
CA SER A 107 19.19 -4.95 6.00
C SER A 107 19.58 -4.95 4.52
N PHE A 108 18.78 -4.30 3.65
CA PHE A 108 19.11 -4.21 2.23
C PHE A 108 20.22 -3.18 1.99
N THR A 109 21.17 -3.58 1.13
CA THR A 109 22.38 -2.80 0.79
C THR A 109 22.39 -2.30 -0.66
N SER A 110 21.32 -2.56 -1.43
CA SER A 110 21.09 -2.00 -2.77
C SER A 110 19.60 -1.99 -3.10
N PHE A 111 19.17 -1.05 -3.92
CA PHE A 111 17.82 -1.03 -4.46
C PHE A 111 17.57 -2.18 -5.42
N LYS A 112 18.62 -2.70 -6.08
CA LYS A 112 18.51 -3.94 -6.85
C LYS A 112 18.04 -5.10 -5.97
N ALA A 113 18.64 -5.29 -4.79
CA ALA A 113 18.23 -6.35 -3.88
C ALA A 113 16.79 -6.18 -3.38
N ILE A 114 16.36 -4.93 -3.12
CA ILE A 114 14.96 -4.63 -2.76
C ILE A 114 14.02 -4.91 -3.94
N ALA A 115 14.40 -4.57 -5.16
CA ALA A 115 13.62 -4.87 -6.36
C ALA A 115 13.52 -6.37 -6.63
N ASP A 116 14.58 -7.15 -6.36
CA ASP A 116 14.57 -8.62 -6.48
C ASP A 116 13.66 -9.26 -5.40
N TYR A 117 13.64 -8.70 -4.19
CA TYR A 117 12.63 -9.05 -3.18
C TYR A 117 11.21 -8.68 -3.65
N GLY A 118 11.03 -7.45 -4.14
CA GLY A 118 9.76 -6.96 -4.69
C GLY A 118 9.24 -7.84 -5.81
N HIS A 119 10.12 -8.33 -6.68
CA HIS A 119 9.79 -9.27 -7.75
C HIS A 119 9.18 -10.57 -7.19
N GLN A 120 9.76 -11.14 -6.14
CA GLN A 120 9.20 -12.34 -5.49
C GLN A 120 7.80 -12.07 -4.94
N MET A 121 7.57 -10.89 -4.35
CA MET A 121 6.26 -10.49 -3.82
C MET A 121 5.24 -10.23 -4.94
N VAL A 122 5.66 -9.66 -6.08
CA VAL A 122 4.84 -9.51 -7.29
C VAL A 122 4.42 -10.89 -7.82
N GLU A 123 5.33 -11.85 -7.88
CA GLU A 123 5.00 -13.21 -8.34
C GLU A 123 4.10 -13.95 -7.34
N GLU A 124 4.29 -13.75 -6.04
CA GLU A 124 3.37 -14.23 -5.01
C GLU A 124 1.97 -13.62 -5.17
N TYR A 125 1.89 -12.31 -5.37
CA TYR A 125 0.63 -11.60 -5.63
C TYR A 125 -0.09 -12.15 -6.87
N LYS A 126 0.63 -12.36 -7.97
CA LYS A 126 0.07 -12.92 -9.21
C LYS A 126 -0.49 -14.32 -8.98
N ARG A 127 0.25 -15.18 -8.27
CA ARG A 127 -0.23 -16.53 -7.92
C ARG A 127 -1.48 -16.49 -7.06
N TRP A 128 -1.49 -15.63 -6.04
CA TRP A 128 -2.66 -15.40 -5.20
C TRP A 128 -3.84 -14.92 -6.04
N ALA A 129 -3.68 -13.84 -6.81
CA ALA A 129 -4.74 -13.25 -7.62
C ALA A 129 -5.33 -14.22 -8.66
N ALA A 130 -4.52 -15.14 -9.21
CA ALA A 130 -4.97 -16.16 -10.14
C ALA A 130 -5.85 -17.26 -9.50
N GLN A 131 -5.75 -17.44 -8.18
CA GLN A 131 -6.53 -18.43 -7.42
C GLN A 131 -7.80 -17.82 -6.81
N GLU A 132 -7.83 -16.51 -6.63
CA GLU A 132 -8.96 -15.83 -6.00
C GLU A 132 -10.14 -15.60 -6.95
N ASN A 133 -11.34 -15.62 -6.39
CA ASN A 133 -12.56 -15.22 -7.09
C ASN A 133 -13.01 -13.84 -6.58
N PRO A 134 -12.93 -12.77 -7.40
CA PRO A 134 -13.33 -11.42 -7.00
C PRO A 134 -14.74 -11.33 -6.40
N ARG A 135 -15.69 -12.14 -6.88
CA ARG A 135 -17.07 -12.16 -6.35
C ARG A 135 -17.17 -12.80 -4.97
N VAL A 136 -16.27 -13.73 -4.66
CA VAL A 136 -16.17 -14.32 -3.32
C VAL A 136 -15.55 -13.32 -2.37
N LEU A 137 -14.43 -12.69 -2.78
CA LEU A 137 -13.80 -11.59 -2.03
C LEU A 137 -14.81 -10.48 -1.74
N ALA A 138 -15.63 -10.08 -2.71
CA ALA A 138 -16.62 -9.00 -2.55
C ALA A 138 -17.68 -9.29 -1.47
N ARG A 139 -17.89 -10.56 -1.12
CA ARG A 139 -18.86 -11.01 -0.09
C ARG A 139 -18.20 -11.32 1.24
N MET A 140 -16.87 -11.26 1.33
CA MET A 140 -16.16 -11.49 2.58
C MET A 140 -16.33 -10.28 3.50
N GLY A 141 -17.19 -10.45 4.50
CA GLY A 141 -17.45 -9.44 5.52
C GLY A 141 -16.25 -9.13 6.42
N PRO A 142 -16.46 -8.26 7.43
CA PRO A 142 -15.42 -7.75 8.31
C PRO A 142 -14.57 -8.81 9.02
N ARG A 143 -13.24 -8.64 9.00
CA ARG A 143 -12.26 -9.56 9.62
C ARG A 143 -11.01 -8.81 10.09
N GLY A 144 -10.32 -9.39 11.07
CA GLY A 144 -9.12 -8.80 11.68
C GLY A 144 -9.46 -7.81 12.79
N SER A 145 -8.44 -7.24 13.42
CA SER A 145 -8.60 -6.29 14.54
C SER A 145 -9.08 -4.90 14.12
N ASP A 146 -9.03 -4.58 12.83
CA ASP A 146 -9.48 -3.33 12.23
C ASP A 146 -10.88 -3.43 11.59
N ASP A 147 -11.54 -4.60 11.71
CA ASP A 147 -12.93 -4.84 11.30
C ASP A 147 -13.23 -4.44 9.84
N ARG A 148 -12.27 -4.65 8.92
CA ARG A 148 -12.46 -4.34 7.50
C ARG A 148 -12.94 -5.57 6.73
N SER A 149 -13.89 -5.37 5.80
CA SER A 149 -14.24 -6.34 4.77
C SER A 149 -13.06 -6.55 3.81
N ALA A 150 -13.13 -7.59 2.97
CA ALA A 150 -12.08 -7.80 1.97
C ALA A 150 -12.05 -6.67 0.93
N SER A 151 -13.21 -6.18 0.49
CA SER A 151 -13.30 -5.06 -0.45
C SER A 151 -12.71 -3.78 0.14
N GLU A 152 -13.05 -3.43 1.39
CA GLU A 152 -12.46 -2.28 2.09
C GLU A 152 -10.94 -2.40 2.19
N ARG A 153 -10.43 -3.59 2.53
CA ARG A 153 -9.00 -3.82 2.66
C ARG A 153 -8.27 -3.70 1.32
N LEU A 154 -8.82 -4.29 0.26
CA LEU A 154 -8.22 -4.22 -1.08
C LEU A 154 -8.25 -2.79 -1.62
N ASP A 155 -9.33 -2.04 -1.42
CA ASP A 155 -9.45 -0.63 -1.81
C ASP A 155 -8.40 0.24 -1.11
N VAL A 156 -8.31 0.14 0.23
CA VAL A 156 -7.30 0.88 1.01
C VAL A 156 -5.87 0.46 0.63
N THR A 157 -5.61 -0.83 0.46
CA THR A 157 -4.27 -1.32 0.08
C THR A 157 -3.88 -0.85 -1.32
N THR A 158 -4.84 -0.84 -2.26
CA THR A 158 -4.60 -0.38 -3.63
C THR A 158 -4.34 1.11 -3.67
N GLY A 159 -5.18 1.92 -3.00
CA GLY A 159 -4.97 3.36 -2.89
C GLY A 159 -3.64 3.72 -2.24
N HIS A 160 -3.27 3.02 -1.16
CA HIS A 160 -1.97 3.16 -0.49
C HIS A 160 -0.79 2.84 -1.44
N GLY A 161 -0.90 1.77 -2.21
CA GLY A 161 0.07 1.40 -3.24
C GLY A 161 0.22 2.49 -4.31
N VAL A 162 -0.89 3.05 -4.80
CA VAL A 162 -0.90 4.15 -5.78
C VAL A 162 -0.21 5.39 -5.19
N GLN A 163 -0.55 5.78 -3.96
CA GLN A 163 0.07 6.91 -3.29
C GLN A 163 1.60 6.74 -3.20
N HIS A 164 2.07 5.58 -2.75
CA HIS A 164 3.50 5.30 -2.63
C HIS A 164 4.23 5.19 -3.97
N LEU A 165 3.59 4.65 -5.01
CA LEU A 165 4.15 4.65 -6.36
C LEU A 165 4.37 6.08 -6.86
N ARG A 166 3.40 6.98 -6.63
CA ARG A 166 3.52 8.40 -7.02
C ARG A 166 4.61 9.10 -6.22
N GLN A 167 4.73 8.83 -4.92
CA GLN A 167 5.86 9.33 -4.10
C GLN A 167 7.20 8.83 -4.64
N LEU A 168 7.29 7.55 -5.01
CA LEU A 168 8.51 6.97 -5.57
C LEU A 168 8.89 7.61 -6.91
N TYR A 169 7.91 7.87 -7.80
CA TYR A 169 8.15 8.61 -9.04
C TYR A 169 8.61 10.05 -8.79
N PHE A 170 8.03 10.74 -7.82
CA PHE A 170 8.47 12.07 -7.42
C PHE A 170 9.93 12.04 -6.94
N VAL A 171 10.29 11.12 -6.05
CA VAL A 171 11.64 10.98 -5.51
C VAL A 171 12.66 10.62 -6.58
N LEU A 172 12.34 9.70 -7.50
CA LEU A 172 13.21 9.37 -8.64
C LEU A 172 13.56 10.62 -9.45
N ARG A 173 12.57 11.46 -9.76
CA ARG A 173 12.80 12.73 -10.48
C ARG A 173 13.64 13.71 -9.67
N GLN A 174 13.45 13.78 -8.36
CA GLN A 174 14.32 14.57 -7.48
C GLN A 174 15.78 14.09 -7.51
N PHE A 175 16.00 12.79 -7.75
CA PHE A 175 17.34 12.21 -7.93
C PHE A 175 17.86 12.31 -9.37
N GLY A 176 17.15 13.01 -10.26
CA GLY A 176 17.55 13.17 -11.66
C GLY A 176 17.29 11.93 -12.53
N VAL A 177 16.45 11.00 -12.07
CA VAL A 177 16.07 9.78 -12.79
C VAL A 177 14.62 9.89 -13.26
N GLU A 178 14.39 9.89 -14.58
CA GLU A 178 13.02 9.82 -15.10
C GLU A 178 12.50 8.39 -14.98
N PRO A 179 11.34 8.15 -14.31
CA PRO A 179 10.79 6.82 -14.20
C PRO A 179 10.47 6.19 -15.56
N LYS A 180 11.00 5.00 -15.81
CA LYS A 180 10.70 4.19 -16.98
C LYS A 180 9.26 3.65 -16.95
N ASP A 181 8.55 3.85 -18.06
CA ASP A 181 7.17 3.39 -18.29
C ASP A 181 6.24 3.70 -17.09
N PRO A 182 6.10 4.98 -16.70
CA PRO A 182 5.30 5.35 -15.54
C PRO A 182 3.81 5.23 -15.83
N ILE A 183 3.06 4.68 -14.88
CA ILE A 183 1.59 4.74 -14.93
C ILE A 183 1.17 6.19 -14.71
N GLN A 184 0.32 6.72 -15.59
CA GLN A 184 -0.14 8.10 -15.53
C GLN A 184 -1.28 8.26 -14.51
N ASP A 185 -1.40 9.44 -13.90
CA ASP A 185 -2.47 9.74 -12.95
C ASP A 185 -3.87 9.52 -13.56
N SER A 186 -4.03 9.77 -14.86
CA SER A 186 -5.28 9.52 -15.61
C SER A 186 -5.68 8.04 -15.70
N GLU A 187 -4.77 7.11 -15.41
CA GLU A 187 -5.04 5.67 -15.41
C GLU A 187 -5.51 5.15 -14.04
N PHE A 188 -5.50 6.01 -13.01
CA PHE A 188 -6.00 5.68 -11.68
C PHE A 188 -7.41 6.22 -11.46
N PRO A 189 -8.20 5.58 -10.58
CA PRO A 189 -9.37 6.22 -10.02
C PRO A 189 -9.02 7.61 -9.44
N PRO A 190 -9.78 8.67 -9.76
CA PRO A 190 -9.47 10.03 -9.33
C PRO A 190 -9.21 10.15 -7.82
N GLU A 191 -9.96 9.42 -7.01
CA GLU A 191 -9.87 9.45 -5.55
C GLU A 191 -8.52 8.95 -5.01
N TYR A 192 -7.80 8.13 -5.77
CA TYR A 192 -6.45 7.68 -5.40
C TYR A 192 -5.36 8.71 -5.69
N VAL A 193 -5.64 9.71 -6.54
CA VAL A 193 -4.67 10.75 -6.91
C VAL A 193 -4.94 12.09 -6.21
N LEU A 194 -6.08 12.21 -5.51
CA LEU A 194 -6.43 13.38 -4.69
C LEU A 194 -5.59 13.54 -3.41
N THR A 195 -4.87 12.50 -2.98
CA THR A 195 -4.03 12.56 -1.78
C THR A 195 -2.68 13.22 -2.08
N ILE A 196 -2.25 14.05 -1.12
CA ILE A 196 -1.00 14.81 -1.17
C ILE A 196 0.19 13.83 -1.06
N LEU A 197 1.23 14.11 -1.84
CA LEU A 197 2.52 13.47 -1.70
C LEU A 197 3.16 14.04 -0.42
N TRP A 198 3.32 13.16 0.58
CA TRP A 198 3.93 13.35 1.92
C TRP A 198 2.93 13.50 3.06
#